data_AF-A0A3B6VSZ5-F1
#
_entry.id   AF-A0A3B6VSZ5-F1
#
_cell.length_a   1.000
_cell.length_b   1.000
_cell.length_c   1.000
_cell.angle_alpha   90.00
_cell.angle_beta   90.00
_cell.angle_gamma   90.00
#
_symmetry.space_group_name_H-M   'P 1'
#
loop_
_entity.id
_entity.type
_entity.pdbx_description
1 polymer ?
#
loop_
_entity_poly.entity_id
_entity_poly.type
_entity_poly.pdbx_seq_one_letter_code
_entity_poly.pdbx_strand_id
1 'polypeptide(L)'
;MYKIVFLDSKSKTIKLLYDNKSNDENAMFSLMKHIKSKINAKIEQSDEGFLLFNDEKKYLFYISYNDAICIKVLMHDDKVAFTNFKYMEKEFQNYIDEINILTAKEKIENINKSIKNNMWLDFMISNYNENLHIVGGNDLSCSHIVEIIFKNASFVQCSKYFNACPNEYDIFHLCSNDEIEEVIKKYKNVINGKYSIMIKIKADDMNSYFYIACDCIDFIHKEVVYDYDFTSLYTADKENIIKKYDLIKEGDSWYQEKENSHKTLIFTDKFLNRNDSIGILFRIYKLCFAKVKYFRTYMFKFEPYKYDYKKGFIETELWDAEFFKHIDSGYMIDLRYLQSIKVYEDFIKLCNELESFEK
;
A
#
# COMPACT_ATOMS: atom_id res chain seq x y z
N MET A 1 5.72 16.74 0.77
CA MET A 1 6.64 16.76 1.93
C MET A 1 7.62 17.90 1.75
N TYR A 2 7.82 18.68 2.81
CA TYR A 2 8.73 19.82 2.84
C TYR A 2 10.18 19.35 2.96
N LYS A 3 11.09 20.02 2.25
CA LYS A 3 12.53 19.75 2.31
C LYS A 3 13.32 21.06 2.23
N ILE A 4 14.27 21.24 3.14
CA ILE A 4 15.24 22.34 3.04
C ILE A 4 16.17 22.05 1.87
N VAL A 5 16.22 22.96 0.90
CA VAL A 5 17.10 22.83 -0.28
C VAL A 5 18.25 23.82 -0.28
N PHE A 6 18.11 24.94 0.43
CA PHE A 6 19.14 25.95 0.49
C PHE A 6 18.99 26.84 1.73
N LEU A 7 20.13 27.26 2.26
CA LEU A 7 20.24 28.14 3.41
C LEU A 7 21.21 29.28 3.07
N ASP A 8 20.74 30.51 3.19
CA ASP A 8 21.57 31.71 3.04
C ASP A 8 21.75 32.40 4.38
N SER A 9 22.93 32.22 4.95
CA SER A 9 23.30 32.82 6.23
C SER A 9 23.45 34.34 6.17
N LYS A 10 23.72 34.93 4.98
CA LYS A 10 23.88 36.38 4.82
C LYS A 10 22.53 37.08 4.79
N SER A 11 21.61 36.59 3.96
CA SER A 11 20.24 37.13 3.88
C SER A 11 19.29 36.57 4.92
N LYS A 12 19.76 35.62 5.75
CA LYS A 12 18.97 34.91 6.78
C LYS A 12 17.73 34.24 6.19
N THR A 13 17.91 33.61 5.02
CA THR A 13 16.82 33.01 4.24
C THR A 13 16.97 31.50 4.15
N ILE A 14 15.86 30.79 4.37
CA ILE A 14 15.71 29.35 4.18
C ILE A 14 14.84 29.13 2.95
N LYS A 15 15.27 28.26 2.03
CA LYS A 15 14.47 27.85 0.88
C LYS A 15 14.03 26.42 1.03
N LEU A 16 12.74 26.20 0.81
CA LEU A 16 12.08 24.91 0.91
C LEU A 16 11.41 24.54 -0.40
N LEU A 17 11.40 23.24 -0.70
CA LEU A 17 10.51 22.64 -1.70
C LEU A 17 9.43 21.82 -1.01
N TYR A 18 8.26 21.71 -1.63
CA TYR A 18 7.19 20.81 -1.20
C TYR A 18 6.90 19.79 -2.31
N ASP A 19 7.11 18.49 -2.04
CA ASP A 19 6.96 17.41 -3.04
C ASP A 19 7.78 17.63 -4.32
N ASN A 20 8.99 18.19 -4.16
CA ASN A 20 9.88 18.62 -5.25
C ASN A 20 9.27 19.67 -6.19
N LYS A 21 8.11 20.23 -5.82
CA LYS A 21 7.47 21.37 -6.46
C LYS A 21 7.81 22.64 -5.70
N SER A 22 7.58 23.69 -6.44
CA SER A 22 8.27 24.94 -6.28
C SER A 22 7.24 26.03 -5.85
N ASN A 23 5.99 25.99 -6.34
CA ASN A 23 5.01 27.08 -6.21
C ASN A 23 3.71 26.75 -5.45
N ASP A 24 3.78 25.89 -4.43
CA ASP A 24 2.57 25.53 -3.69
C ASP A 24 2.27 26.54 -2.54
N GLU A 25 1.46 27.57 -2.83
CA GLU A 25 0.99 28.54 -1.83
C GLU A 25 0.24 27.86 -0.69
N ASN A 26 -0.56 26.82 -0.98
CA ASN A 26 -1.28 26.09 0.07
C ASN A 26 -0.31 25.37 1.00
N ALA A 27 0.78 24.82 0.46
CA ALA A 27 1.87 24.27 1.28
C ALA A 27 2.54 25.36 2.12
N MET A 28 2.85 26.53 1.54
CA MET A 28 3.40 27.65 2.32
C MET A 28 2.49 28.01 3.52
N PHE A 29 1.19 28.21 3.28
CA PHE A 29 0.23 28.53 4.34
C PHE A 29 0.06 27.41 5.36
N SER A 30 0.14 26.15 4.95
CA SER A 30 0.07 25.00 5.84
C SER A 30 1.27 24.97 6.79
N LEU A 31 2.48 25.16 6.27
CA LEU A 31 3.69 25.29 7.08
C LEU A 31 3.61 26.50 8.03
N MET A 32 3.16 27.65 7.52
CA MET A 32 2.97 28.85 8.33
C MET A 32 1.99 28.61 9.49
N LYS A 33 0.84 27.97 9.22
CA LYS A 33 -0.15 27.62 10.27
C LYS A 33 0.44 26.68 11.31
N HIS A 34 1.24 25.70 10.89
CA HIS A 34 1.93 24.79 11.81
C HIS A 34 2.89 25.56 12.71
N ILE A 35 3.79 26.37 12.15
CA ILE A 35 4.76 27.17 12.93
C ILE A 35 4.01 28.15 13.83
N LYS A 36 2.97 28.81 13.33
CA LYS A 36 2.09 29.71 14.10
C LYS A 36 1.60 29.05 15.39
N SER A 37 1.13 27.80 15.30
CA SER A 37 0.63 27.07 16.47
C SER A 37 1.74 26.75 17.48
N LYS A 38 2.99 26.60 17.04
CA LYS A 38 4.14 26.27 17.88
C LYS A 38 4.72 27.46 18.61
N ILE A 39 4.73 28.63 17.98
CA ILE A 39 5.29 29.86 18.56
C ILE A 39 4.23 30.86 19.03
N ASN A 40 2.94 30.49 18.96
CA ASN A 40 1.81 31.35 19.30
C ASN A 40 1.88 32.74 18.62
N ALA A 41 2.03 32.74 17.30
CA ALA A 41 2.22 33.95 16.49
C ALA A 41 0.93 34.44 15.80
N LYS A 42 1.00 35.65 15.26
CA LYS A 42 0.02 36.24 14.33
C LYS A 42 0.53 36.13 12.90
N ILE A 43 -0.40 36.10 11.93
CA ILE A 43 -0.09 36.16 10.50
C ILE A 43 -0.68 37.45 9.94
N GLU A 44 0.11 38.19 9.16
CA GLU A 44 -0.30 39.42 8.48
C GLU A 44 0.27 39.47 7.06
N GLN A 45 -0.48 40.01 6.10
CA GLN A 45 -0.01 40.17 4.73
C GLN A 45 0.83 41.46 4.60
N SER A 46 1.92 41.40 3.83
CA SER A 46 2.76 42.54 3.47
C SER A 46 2.96 42.62 1.96
N ASP A 47 3.56 43.72 1.49
CA ASP A 47 3.88 43.91 0.06
C ASP A 47 4.85 42.85 -0.49
N GLU A 48 5.66 42.25 0.39
CA GLU A 48 6.69 41.27 0.04
C GLU A 48 6.26 39.81 0.29
N GLY A 49 5.09 39.58 0.91
CA GLY A 49 4.60 38.23 1.25
C GLY A 49 3.75 38.20 2.52
N PHE A 50 4.02 37.24 3.41
CA PHE A 50 3.27 37.06 4.65
C PHE A 50 4.20 37.03 5.87
N LEU A 51 3.92 37.89 6.84
CA LEU A 51 4.64 37.95 8.10
C LEU A 51 4.01 36.99 9.11
N LEU A 52 4.84 36.17 9.74
CA LEU A 52 4.51 35.37 10.92
C LEU A 52 5.31 35.92 12.11
N PHE A 53 4.64 36.42 13.15
CA PHE A 53 5.33 37.12 14.22
C PHE A 53 4.66 37.06 15.60
N ASN A 54 5.49 37.15 16.64
CA ASN A 54 5.14 37.45 18.03
C ASN A 54 6.18 38.43 18.60
N ASP A 55 6.23 38.60 19.92
CA ASP A 55 7.18 39.53 20.58
C ASP A 55 8.65 39.07 20.49
N GLU A 56 8.89 37.79 20.21
CA GLU A 56 10.20 37.13 20.24
C GLU A 56 10.75 36.82 18.84
N LYS A 57 9.87 36.54 17.87
CA LYS A 57 10.18 35.97 16.56
C LYS A 57 9.40 36.69 15.48
N LYS A 58 10.05 36.96 14.33
CA LYS A 58 9.42 37.54 13.13
C LYS A 58 10.01 36.91 11.88
N TYR A 59 9.17 36.24 11.11
CA TYR A 59 9.53 35.53 9.89
C TYR A 59 8.70 36.05 8.71
N LEU A 60 9.34 36.27 7.56
CA LEU A 60 8.67 36.61 6.31
C LEU A 60 8.64 35.39 5.39
N PHE A 61 7.44 34.96 5.02
CA PHE A 61 7.17 33.89 4.08
C PHE A 61 6.81 34.48 2.72
N TYR A 62 7.42 33.96 1.66
CA TYR A 62 7.14 34.38 0.29
C TYR A 62 7.52 33.28 -0.69
N ILE A 63 6.92 33.30 -1.88
CA ILE A 63 7.33 32.44 -2.99
C ILE A 63 8.32 33.22 -3.86
N SER A 64 9.55 32.71 -4.00
CA SER A 64 10.55 33.33 -4.89
C SER A 64 10.23 33.07 -6.37
N TYR A 65 10.81 33.85 -7.27
CA TYR A 65 10.64 33.74 -8.74
C TYR A 65 11.02 32.37 -9.34
N ASN A 66 11.80 31.56 -8.63
CA ASN A 66 12.11 30.17 -9.02
C ASN A 66 11.16 29.17 -8.38
N ASP A 67 10.00 29.66 -7.91
CA ASP A 67 8.99 28.90 -7.22
C ASP A 67 9.64 28.19 -6.02
N ALA A 68 9.90 28.87 -4.91
CA ALA A 68 10.31 28.14 -3.71
C ALA A 68 9.75 28.84 -2.50
N ILE A 69 9.30 28.06 -1.53
CA ILE A 69 8.84 28.62 -0.26
C ILE A 69 10.09 29.16 0.44
N CYS A 70 10.15 30.48 0.57
CA CYS A 70 11.26 31.17 1.20
C CYS A 70 10.81 31.69 2.56
N ILE A 71 11.65 31.46 3.56
CA ILE A 71 11.44 31.95 4.92
C ILE A 71 12.64 32.83 5.27
N LYS A 72 12.41 34.13 5.38
CA LYS A 72 13.41 35.09 5.83
C LYS A 72 13.21 35.38 7.32
N VAL A 73 14.24 35.14 8.11
CA VAL A 73 14.24 35.40 9.54
C VAL A 73 14.58 36.87 9.78
N LEU A 74 13.60 37.66 10.23
CA LEU A 74 13.74 39.10 10.48
C LEU A 74 14.06 39.40 11.95
N MET A 75 13.54 38.60 12.87
CA MET A 75 13.77 38.72 14.31
C MET A 75 13.74 37.34 14.96
N HIS A 76 14.61 37.13 15.95
CA HIS A 76 14.67 35.94 16.78
C HIS A 76 15.24 36.33 18.15
N ASP A 77 14.63 35.83 19.23
CA ASP A 77 14.96 36.10 20.63
C ASP A 77 16.34 35.58 21.01
N ASP A 78 16.69 34.38 20.53
CA ASP A 78 18.04 33.85 20.63
C ASP A 78 19.01 34.58 19.67
N LYS A 79 19.74 35.55 20.22
CA LYS A 79 20.77 36.33 19.51
C LYS A 79 21.91 35.45 18.98
N VAL A 80 22.24 34.34 19.65
CA VAL A 80 23.29 33.40 19.21
C VAL A 80 22.79 32.63 18.00
N ALA A 81 21.56 32.13 18.03
CA ALA A 81 20.95 31.44 16.90
C ALA A 81 20.71 32.36 15.71
N PHE A 82 20.33 33.62 15.95
CA PHE A 82 20.21 34.62 14.89
C PHE A 82 21.56 34.91 14.22
N THR A 83 22.65 34.96 15.01
CA THR A 83 24.00 35.18 14.50
C THR A 83 24.53 33.94 13.76
N ASN A 84 24.35 32.76 14.33
CA ASN A 84 24.74 31.46 13.77
C ASN A 84 23.54 30.73 13.16
N PHE A 85 23.33 30.99 11.87
CA PHE A 85 22.16 30.52 11.11
C PHE A 85 22.01 28.98 11.04
N LYS A 86 23.04 28.20 11.42
CA LYS A 86 22.95 26.74 11.54
C LYS A 86 21.99 26.29 12.66
N TYR A 87 21.83 27.10 13.72
CA TYR A 87 20.81 26.81 14.74
C TYR A 87 19.39 27.02 14.19
N MET A 88 19.22 27.99 13.30
CA MET A 88 17.94 28.22 12.61
C MET A 88 17.60 27.06 11.68
N GLU A 89 18.58 26.54 10.93
CA GLU A 89 18.40 25.32 10.14
C GLU A 89 17.81 24.18 11.00
N LYS A 90 18.37 23.93 12.18
CA LYS A 90 17.86 22.89 13.08
C LYS A 90 16.44 23.17 13.59
N GLU A 91 16.14 24.41 13.98
CA GLU A 91 14.79 24.79 14.42
C GLU A 91 13.76 24.57 13.32
N PHE A 92 14.04 25.05 12.10
CA PHE A 92 13.12 24.88 10.98
C PHE A 92 13.04 23.44 10.51
N GLN A 93 14.14 22.68 10.57
CA GLN A 93 14.12 21.24 10.29
C GLN A 93 13.15 20.52 11.24
N ASN A 94 13.15 20.85 12.54
CA ASN A 94 12.19 20.27 13.48
C ASN A 94 10.73 20.59 13.08
N TYR A 95 10.42 21.84 12.71
CA TYR A 95 9.07 22.18 12.25
C TYR A 95 8.67 21.41 10.98
N ILE A 96 9.62 21.23 10.07
CA ILE A 96 9.45 20.50 8.82
C ILE A 96 9.20 19.01 9.08
N ASP A 97 10.01 18.40 9.95
CA ASP A 97 9.87 16.98 10.30
C ASP A 97 8.52 16.71 10.97
N GLU A 98 8.10 17.59 11.88
CA GLU A 98 6.78 17.50 12.53
C GLU A 98 5.62 17.58 11.53
N ILE A 99 5.60 18.59 10.65
CA ILE A 99 4.51 18.73 9.68
C ILE A 99 4.52 17.61 8.64
N ASN A 100 5.70 17.14 8.24
CA ASN A 100 5.85 15.99 7.34
C ASN A 100 5.27 14.71 7.96
N ILE A 101 5.55 14.47 9.25
CA ILE A 101 4.96 13.35 10.00
C ILE A 101 3.43 13.47 10.06
N LEU A 102 2.89 14.66 10.32
CA LEU A 102 1.44 14.88 10.34
C LEU A 102 0.79 14.60 8.99
N THR A 103 1.37 15.15 7.91
CA THR A 103 0.92 14.88 6.54
C THR A 103 1.01 13.40 6.18
N ALA A 104 2.09 12.72 6.56
CA ALA A 104 2.22 11.28 6.32
C ALA A 104 1.15 10.47 7.06
N LYS A 105 0.85 10.78 8.32
CA LYS A 105 -0.22 10.14 9.09
C LYS A 105 -1.58 10.29 8.42
N GLU A 106 -1.93 11.51 8.01
CA GLU A 106 -3.19 11.78 7.31
C GLU A 106 -3.29 10.98 6.00
N LYS A 107 -2.21 10.93 5.20
CA LYS A 107 -2.18 10.13 3.96
C LYS A 107 -2.34 8.64 4.24
N ILE A 108 -1.68 8.10 5.27
CA ILE A 108 -1.80 6.69 5.67
C ILE A 108 -3.22 6.36 6.13
N GLU A 109 -3.83 7.22 6.95
CA GLU A 109 -5.23 7.07 7.38
C GLU A 109 -6.17 7.04 6.17
N ASN A 110 -5.97 7.95 5.21
CA ASN A 110 -6.74 8.00 3.98
C ASN A 110 -6.56 6.75 3.11
N ILE A 111 -5.34 6.21 3.01
CA ILE A 111 -5.06 4.94 2.32
C ILE A 111 -5.88 3.82 2.96
N ASN A 112 -5.71 3.59 4.27
CA ASN A 112 -6.39 2.51 4.99
C ASN A 112 -7.92 2.64 4.92
N LYS A 113 -8.45 3.87 5.05
CA LYS A 113 -9.88 4.14 4.91
C LYS A 113 -10.40 3.81 3.51
N SER A 114 -9.64 4.13 2.46
CA SER A 114 -10.04 3.88 1.06
C SER A 114 -10.18 2.38 0.73
N ILE A 115 -9.44 1.53 1.44
CA ILE A 115 -9.44 0.08 1.22
C ILE A 115 -10.22 -0.70 2.28
N LYS A 116 -10.69 -0.06 3.35
CA LYS A 116 -11.31 -0.67 4.54
C LYS A 116 -12.44 -1.65 4.23
N ASN A 117 -13.25 -1.36 3.22
CA ASN A 117 -14.44 -2.17 2.92
C ASN A 117 -14.11 -3.47 2.14
N ASN A 118 -12.84 -3.72 1.81
CA ASN A 118 -12.45 -4.96 1.14
C ASN A 118 -12.14 -6.02 2.19
N MET A 119 -12.76 -7.20 2.07
CA MET A 119 -12.43 -8.32 2.96
C MET A 119 -10.99 -8.80 2.76
N TRP A 120 -10.54 -8.82 1.51
CA TRP A 120 -9.25 -9.35 1.12
C TRP A 120 -8.73 -8.59 -0.07
N LEU A 121 -7.52 -8.05 0.05
CA LEU A 121 -6.78 -7.45 -1.06
C LEU A 121 -5.45 -8.17 -1.24
N ASP A 122 -5.16 -8.48 -2.50
CA ASP A 122 -3.82 -8.81 -2.93
C ASP A 122 -3.09 -7.53 -3.33
N PHE A 123 -1.80 -7.48 -3.02
CA PHE A 123 -0.88 -6.41 -3.35
C PHE A 123 0.28 -6.94 -4.18
N MET A 124 0.79 -6.11 -5.09
CA MET A 124 1.95 -6.41 -5.92
C MET A 124 2.78 -5.16 -6.15
N ILE A 125 4.10 -5.31 -6.13
CA ILE A 125 5.01 -4.27 -6.65
C ILE A 125 4.82 -4.17 -8.17
N SER A 126 4.24 -3.06 -8.64
CA SER A 126 3.99 -2.83 -10.07
C SER A 126 5.17 -2.18 -10.77
N ASN A 127 5.92 -1.32 -10.07
CA ASN A 127 7.08 -0.61 -10.61
C ASN A 127 8.03 -0.24 -9.47
N TYR A 128 9.35 -0.29 -9.73
CA TYR A 128 10.36 0.16 -8.79
C TYR A 128 11.56 0.76 -9.53
N ASN A 129 11.45 2.05 -9.84
CA ASN A 129 12.53 2.86 -10.41
C ASN A 129 12.92 3.93 -9.38
N GLU A 130 12.65 5.22 -9.64
CA GLU A 130 12.85 6.28 -8.63
C GLU A 130 11.85 6.18 -7.47
N ASN A 131 10.60 5.84 -7.79
CA ASN A 131 9.54 5.61 -6.82
C ASN A 131 9.21 4.11 -6.79
N LEU A 132 8.77 3.63 -5.63
CA LEU A 132 8.18 2.31 -5.50
C LEU A 132 6.66 2.44 -5.61
N HIS A 133 6.08 1.67 -6.53
CA HIS A 133 4.64 1.61 -6.76
C HIS A 133 4.12 0.22 -6.35
N ILE A 134 3.13 0.20 -5.47
CA ILE A 134 2.43 -1.01 -5.04
C ILE A 134 0.96 -0.86 -5.41
N VAL A 135 0.45 -1.78 -6.21
CA VAL A 135 -0.97 -1.82 -6.57
C VAL A 135 -1.70 -2.84 -5.71
N GLY A 136 -2.94 -2.53 -5.33
CA GLY A 136 -3.83 -3.39 -4.55
C GLY A 136 -5.15 -3.64 -5.24
N GLY A 137 -5.63 -4.88 -5.22
CA GLY A 137 -6.88 -5.29 -5.89
C GLY A 137 -7.46 -6.58 -5.32
N ASN A 138 -8.75 -6.81 -5.58
CA ASN A 138 -9.41 -8.07 -5.23
C ASN A 138 -8.99 -9.21 -6.19
N ASP A 139 -8.58 -8.86 -7.41
CA ASP A 139 -7.96 -9.75 -8.38
C ASP A 139 -7.02 -8.94 -9.28
N LEU A 140 -5.72 -9.01 -8.98
CA LEU A 140 -4.67 -8.25 -9.67
C LEU A 140 -4.38 -8.71 -11.10
N SER A 141 -5.05 -9.73 -11.64
CA SER A 141 -4.96 -10.05 -13.08
C SER A 141 -6.03 -9.36 -13.90
N CYS A 142 -7.11 -8.91 -13.26
CA CYS A 142 -8.20 -8.22 -13.93
C CYS A 142 -8.13 -6.71 -13.71
N SER A 143 -7.83 -6.28 -12.48
CA SER A 143 -7.82 -4.85 -12.13
C SER A 143 -7.10 -4.57 -10.82
N HIS A 144 -6.73 -3.30 -10.61
CA HIS A 144 -6.42 -2.79 -9.27
C HIS A 144 -7.35 -1.62 -8.91
N ILE A 145 -7.54 -1.39 -7.61
CA ILE A 145 -8.42 -0.33 -7.08
C ILE A 145 -7.64 0.75 -6.32
N VAL A 146 -6.40 0.46 -5.97
CA VAL A 146 -5.50 1.38 -5.30
C VAL A 146 -4.09 1.22 -5.84
N GLU A 147 -3.39 2.33 -5.98
CA GLU A 147 -1.95 2.40 -6.21
C GLU A 147 -1.34 3.24 -5.09
N ILE A 148 -0.32 2.70 -4.42
CA ILE A 148 0.38 3.32 -3.31
C ILE A 148 1.80 3.62 -3.78
N ILE A 149 2.21 4.87 -3.63
CA ILE A 149 3.43 5.40 -4.22
C ILE A 149 4.35 5.86 -3.08
N PHE A 150 5.46 5.16 -2.91
CA PHE A 150 6.51 5.55 -1.98
C PHE A 150 7.58 6.31 -2.76
N LYS A 151 7.66 7.62 -2.50
CA LYS A 151 8.56 8.54 -3.22
C LYS A 151 10.00 8.37 -2.76
N ASN A 152 10.93 8.23 -3.71
CA ASN A 152 12.36 8.05 -3.42
C ASN A 152 12.61 6.97 -2.36
N ALA A 153 12.02 5.79 -2.54
CA ALA A 153 12.19 4.70 -1.58
C ALA A 153 13.66 4.28 -1.50
N SER A 154 14.30 4.54 -0.36
CA SER A 154 15.73 4.29 -0.13
C SER A 154 16.00 2.94 0.54
N PHE A 155 14.97 2.34 1.11
CA PHE A 155 14.99 0.97 1.65
C PHE A 155 13.64 0.32 1.46
N VAL A 156 13.63 -0.92 0.97
CA VAL A 156 12.41 -1.71 0.72
C VAL A 156 12.64 -3.13 1.22
N GLN A 157 11.94 -3.49 2.29
CA GLN A 157 11.83 -4.87 2.77
C GLN A 157 10.37 -5.31 2.61
N CYS A 158 9.99 -5.74 1.40
CA CYS A 158 8.63 -6.14 1.07
C CYS A 158 8.65 -7.30 0.06
N SER A 159 7.75 -8.26 0.20
CA SER A 159 7.54 -9.31 -0.79
C SER A 159 7.04 -8.71 -2.11
N LYS A 160 7.39 -9.36 -3.23
CA LYS A 160 6.89 -8.94 -4.56
C LYS A 160 5.36 -8.99 -4.65
N TYR A 161 4.77 -9.95 -3.95
CA TYR A 161 3.35 -10.17 -3.80
C TYR A 161 3.05 -10.35 -2.32
N PHE A 162 1.95 -9.77 -1.85
CA PHE A 162 1.43 -10.07 -0.52
C PHE A 162 -0.07 -9.87 -0.44
N ASN A 163 -0.70 -10.29 0.66
CA ASN A 163 -2.13 -10.09 0.89
C ASN A 163 -2.40 -9.55 2.29
N ALA A 164 -3.56 -8.92 2.46
CA ALA A 164 -4.03 -8.42 3.73
C ALA A 164 -5.56 -8.31 3.77
N CYS A 165 -6.10 -8.24 4.99
CA CYS A 165 -7.54 -8.10 5.28
C CYS A 165 -7.86 -6.70 5.84
N PRO A 166 -8.03 -5.66 4.99
CA PRO A 166 -8.19 -4.28 5.46
C PRO A 166 -9.48 -4.04 6.25
N ASN A 167 -10.50 -4.88 6.08
CA ASN A 167 -11.72 -4.83 6.89
C ASN A 167 -11.48 -5.21 8.36
N GLU A 168 -10.47 -6.02 8.65
CA GLU A 168 -10.16 -6.48 10.00
C GLU A 168 -9.15 -5.56 10.70
N TYR A 169 -8.17 -5.04 9.98
CA TYR A 169 -7.11 -4.21 10.55
C TYR A 169 -6.57 -3.21 9.53
N ASP A 170 -5.85 -2.20 10.02
CA ASP A 170 -5.17 -1.24 9.16
C ASP A 170 -3.85 -1.85 8.64
N ILE A 171 -3.54 -1.62 7.36
CA ILE A 171 -2.45 -2.29 6.66
C ILE A 171 -1.16 -1.47 6.76
N PHE A 172 -1.27 -0.16 6.51
CA PHE A 172 -0.13 0.77 6.47
C PHE A 172 -0.05 1.54 7.77
N HIS A 173 1.16 1.67 8.33
CA HIS A 173 1.39 2.39 9.58
C HIS A 173 2.68 3.19 9.50
N LEU A 174 2.72 4.34 10.15
CA LEU A 174 3.97 5.05 10.38
C LEU A 174 4.75 4.36 11.51
N CYS A 175 6.06 4.18 11.35
CA CYS A 175 6.91 3.66 12.42
C CYS A 175 7.08 4.69 13.55
N SER A 176 7.19 4.22 14.78
CA SER A 176 7.70 5.03 15.90
C SER A 176 9.22 5.19 15.81
N ASN A 177 9.79 6.12 16.59
CA ASN A 177 11.24 6.30 16.66
C ASN A 177 11.96 5.04 17.16
N ASP A 178 11.40 4.36 18.15
CA ASP A 178 11.97 3.12 18.70
C ASP A 178 12.00 2.01 17.64
N GLU A 179 10.91 1.88 16.87
CA GLU A 179 10.83 0.92 15.76
C GLU A 179 11.85 1.25 14.66
N ILE A 180 12.02 2.53 14.32
CA ILE A 180 13.03 2.96 13.35
C ILE A 180 14.43 2.57 13.83
N GLU A 181 14.76 2.80 15.10
CA GLU A 181 16.06 2.40 15.65
C GLU A 181 16.31 0.90 15.57
N GLU A 182 15.30 0.08 15.88
CA GLU A 182 15.40 -1.37 15.80
C GLU A 182 15.64 -1.85 14.36
N VAL A 183 14.88 -1.29 13.40
CA VAL A 183 15.03 -1.60 11.97
C VAL A 183 16.42 -1.16 11.47
N ILE A 184 16.88 0.03 11.82
CA ILE A 184 18.25 0.48 11.50
C ILE A 184 19.28 -0.47 12.12
N LYS A 185 19.13 -0.86 13.39
CA LYS A 185 20.06 -1.79 14.07
C LYS A 185 20.13 -3.12 13.35
N LYS A 186 19.01 -3.62 12.82
CA LYS A 186 18.92 -4.88 12.08
C LYS A 186 19.52 -4.77 10.66
N TYR A 187 19.38 -3.63 10.00
CA TYR A 187 19.78 -3.44 8.59
C TYR A 187 20.83 -2.33 8.38
N LYS A 188 21.74 -2.12 9.36
CA LYS A 188 22.70 -0.99 9.42
C LYS A 188 23.46 -0.70 8.13
N ASN A 189 23.76 -1.73 7.33
CA ASN A 189 24.57 -1.61 6.12
C ASN A 189 23.75 -1.31 4.86
N VAL A 190 22.41 -1.30 4.95
CA VAL A 190 21.51 -1.16 3.80
C VAL A 190 20.75 0.17 3.87
N ILE A 191 20.32 0.58 5.07
CA ILE A 191 19.57 1.83 5.25
C ILE A 191 20.56 2.99 5.28
N ASN A 192 20.67 3.71 4.17
CA ASN A 192 21.30 5.02 4.18
C ASN A 192 20.33 6.01 4.82
N GLY A 193 20.78 6.86 5.74
CA GLY A 193 19.92 7.79 6.49
C GLY A 193 19.27 8.91 5.66
N LYS A 194 19.06 8.71 4.36
CA LYS A 194 18.40 9.63 3.43
C LYS A 194 16.95 9.17 3.24
N TYR A 195 16.11 9.45 4.23
CA TYR A 195 14.67 9.28 4.16
C TYR A 195 14.01 10.24 5.14
N SER A 196 12.74 10.57 4.91
CA SER A 196 11.96 11.44 5.81
C SER A 196 11.09 10.63 6.76
N ILE A 197 10.57 9.49 6.28
CA ILE A 197 9.66 8.63 7.05
C ILE A 197 9.96 7.14 6.81
N MET A 198 9.54 6.32 7.76
CA MET A 198 9.53 4.86 7.62
C MET A 198 8.12 4.34 7.83
N ILE A 199 7.66 3.53 6.89
CA ILE A 199 6.35 2.90 6.88
C ILE A 199 6.52 1.42 7.20
N LYS A 200 5.69 0.90 8.11
CA LYS A 200 5.54 -0.54 8.32
C LYS A 200 4.22 -1.03 7.72
N ILE A 201 4.26 -2.18 7.06
CA ILE A 201 3.10 -2.78 6.38
C ILE A 201 2.80 -4.13 7.02
N LYS A 202 1.54 -4.32 7.44
CA LYS A 202 1.04 -5.60 7.96
C LYS A 202 0.52 -6.44 6.79
N ALA A 203 1.06 -7.64 6.62
CA ALA A 203 0.61 -8.60 5.62
C ALA A 203 0.28 -9.94 6.29
N ASP A 204 -0.69 -10.68 5.75
CA ASP A 204 -1.15 -11.96 6.32
C ASP A 204 -0.28 -13.15 5.90
N ASP A 205 0.55 -12.98 4.87
CA ASP A 205 1.48 -13.99 4.36
C ASP A 205 2.84 -13.99 5.06
N MET A 206 3.04 -13.10 6.03
CA MET A 206 4.29 -12.97 6.79
C MET A 206 4.03 -12.87 8.30
N ASN A 207 4.95 -13.45 9.07
CA ASN A 207 4.90 -13.39 10.54
C ASN A 207 5.39 -12.04 11.11
N SER A 208 5.87 -11.12 10.27
CA SER A 208 6.42 -9.83 10.67
C SER A 208 6.03 -8.73 9.68
N TYR A 209 6.09 -7.49 10.13
CA TYR A 209 5.89 -6.33 9.27
C TYR A 209 6.97 -6.23 8.17
N PHE A 210 6.55 -5.72 7.02
CA PHE A 210 7.44 -5.15 6.02
C PHE A 210 7.80 -3.72 6.41
N TYR A 211 8.96 -3.24 5.95
CA TYR A 211 9.43 -1.89 6.23
C TYR A 211 9.90 -1.21 4.95
N ILE A 212 9.48 0.04 4.76
CA ILE A 212 9.86 0.88 3.63
C ILE A 212 10.31 2.24 4.16
N ALA A 213 11.54 2.64 3.86
CA ALA A 213 12.03 4.00 4.12
C ALA A 213 11.89 4.83 2.84
N CYS A 214 11.27 5.99 2.94
CA CYS A 214 10.97 6.85 1.79
C CYS A 214 10.87 8.33 2.20
N ASP A 215 10.83 9.21 1.20
CA ASP A 215 10.65 10.65 1.43
C ASP A 215 9.18 11.01 1.69
N CYS A 216 8.26 10.30 1.03
CA CYS A 216 6.81 10.54 1.10
C CYS A 216 6.04 9.27 0.72
N ILE A 217 4.81 9.16 1.20
CA ILE A 217 3.81 8.21 0.72
C ILE A 217 2.66 8.97 0.08
N ASP A 218 2.19 8.51 -1.08
CA ASP A 218 1.00 8.99 -1.79
C ASP A 218 0.14 7.81 -2.21
N PHE A 219 -1.10 8.08 -2.64
CA PHE A 219 -1.93 7.05 -3.22
C PHE A 219 -2.91 7.58 -4.26
N ILE A 220 -3.33 6.68 -5.15
CA ILE A 220 -4.39 6.88 -6.10
C ILE A 220 -5.44 5.81 -5.79
N HIS A 221 -6.63 6.23 -5.39
CA HIS A 221 -7.77 5.33 -5.24
C HIS A 221 -8.66 5.44 -6.47
N LYS A 222 -8.35 4.60 -7.46
CA LYS A 222 -9.08 4.53 -8.72
C LYS A 222 -9.01 3.11 -9.23
N GLU A 223 -10.12 2.65 -9.77
CA GLU A 223 -10.13 1.40 -10.50
C GLU A 223 -9.46 1.53 -11.87
N VAL A 224 -8.49 0.67 -12.10
CA VAL A 224 -7.81 0.48 -13.39
C VAL A 224 -8.02 -0.98 -13.79
N VAL A 225 -8.75 -1.16 -14.88
CA VAL A 225 -9.01 -2.48 -15.48
C VAL A 225 -7.92 -2.76 -16.50
N TYR A 226 -7.38 -3.97 -16.47
CA TYR A 226 -6.45 -4.44 -17.49
C TYR A 226 -7.24 -5.04 -18.65
N ASP A 227 -6.74 -4.87 -19.88
CA ASP A 227 -7.32 -5.48 -21.08
C ASP A 227 -7.10 -7.01 -21.02
N TYR A 228 -7.97 -7.69 -20.26
CA TYR A 228 -8.03 -9.14 -20.17
C TYR A 228 -9.50 -9.55 -20.19
N ASP A 229 -9.95 -10.08 -21.34
CA ASP A 229 -11.31 -10.56 -21.51
C ASP A 229 -11.45 -11.99 -20.98
N PHE A 230 -11.75 -12.10 -19.69
CA PHE A 230 -12.21 -13.36 -19.08
C PHE A 230 -13.74 -13.49 -19.08
N THR A 231 -14.46 -12.52 -19.67
CA THR A 231 -15.93 -12.50 -19.64
C THR A 231 -16.55 -13.56 -20.56
N SER A 232 -15.75 -14.19 -21.41
CA SER A 232 -16.17 -15.21 -22.36
C SER A 232 -16.33 -16.63 -21.77
N LEU A 233 -16.09 -16.86 -20.47
CA LEU A 233 -16.12 -18.22 -19.90
C LEU A 233 -17.30 -18.44 -18.93
N TYR A 234 -18.32 -19.10 -19.50
CA TYR A 234 -19.42 -19.87 -18.92
C TYR A 234 -20.23 -19.24 -17.78
N THR A 235 -21.29 -18.48 -18.12
CA THR A 235 -22.33 -18.03 -17.18
C THR A 235 -22.91 -19.18 -16.34
N ALA A 236 -23.03 -20.38 -16.92
CA ALA A 236 -23.52 -21.57 -16.23
C ALA A 236 -22.64 -21.99 -15.05
N ASP A 237 -21.31 -21.88 -15.16
CA ASP A 237 -20.39 -22.21 -14.07
C ASP A 237 -20.60 -21.28 -12.88
N LYS A 238 -20.77 -19.98 -13.12
CA LYS A 238 -21.01 -19.00 -12.05
C LYS A 238 -22.27 -19.35 -11.27
N GLU A 239 -23.35 -19.69 -11.97
CA GLU A 239 -24.58 -20.15 -11.34
C GLU A 239 -24.39 -21.45 -10.57
N ASN A 240 -23.62 -22.40 -11.11
CA ASN A 240 -23.32 -23.66 -10.44
C ASN A 240 -22.47 -23.46 -9.18
N ILE A 241 -21.49 -22.54 -9.20
CA ILE A 241 -20.70 -22.17 -8.02
C ILE A 241 -21.61 -21.55 -6.96
N ILE A 242 -22.47 -20.60 -7.34
CA ILE A 242 -23.41 -19.96 -6.40
C ILE A 242 -24.27 -21.02 -5.70
N LYS A 243 -24.80 -21.98 -6.46
CA LYS A 243 -25.61 -23.09 -5.93
C LYS A 243 -24.78 -24.04 -5.06
N LYS A 244 -23.58 -24.44 -5.50
CA LYS A 244 -22.70 -25.38 -4.78
C LYS A 244 -22.34 -24.88 -3.38
N TYR A 245 -22.06 -23.58 -3.26
CA TYR A 245 -21.60 -22.98 -2.01
C TYR A 245 -22.69 -22.27 -1.22
N ASP A 246 -23.96 -22.41 -1.63
CA ASP A 246 -25.13 -21.78 -1.02
C ASP A 246 -24.93 -20.26 -0.80
N LEU A 247 -24.46 -19.56 -1.85
CA LEU A 247 -24.17 -18.12 -1.75
C LEU A 247 -25.45 -17.29 -1.77
N ILE A 248 -25.61 -16.43 -0.76
CA ILE A 248 -26.77 -15.56 -0.56
C ILE A 248 -26.44 -14.15 -1.03
N LYS A 249 -27.25 -13.61 -1.93
CA LYS A 249 -27.12 -12.23 -2.42
C LYS A 249 -27.85 -11.25 -1.53
N GLU A 250 -27.17 -10.18 -1.13
CA GLU A 250 -27.76 -9.03 -0.45
C GLU A 250 -27.19 -7.72 -0.98
N GLY A 251 -28.03 -6.92 -1.64
CA GLY A 251 -27.56 -5.78 -2.41
C GLY A 251 -26.56 -6.22 -3.49
N ASP A 252 -25.39 -5.57 -3.52
CA ASP A 252 -24.29 -5.89 -4.44
C ASP A 252 -23.28 -6.89 -3.86
N SER A 253 -23.60 -7.56 -2.76
CA SER A 253 -22.70 -8.43 -2.01
C SER A 253 -23.20 -9.88 -1.96
N TRP A 254 -22.26 -10.83 -2.01
CA TRP A 254 -22.51 -12.26 -1.91
C TRP A 254 -21.90 -12.82 -0.64
N TYR A 255 -22.73 -13.50 0.16
CA TYR A 255 -22.36 -14.04 1.46
C TYR A 255 -22.48 -15.55 1.48
N GLN A 256 -21.74 -16.18 2.40
CA GLN A 256 -21.92 -17.57 2.77
C GLN A 256 -22.28 -17.66 4.25
N GLU A 257 -23.28 -18.47 4.57
CA GLU A 257 -23.68 -18.79 5.94
C GLU A 257 -23.53 -20.30 6.13
N LYS A 258 -22.62 -20.72 7.01
CA LYS A 258 -22.42 -22.13 7.35
C LYS A 258 -22.99 -22.40 8.73
N GLU A 259 -23.39 -23.64 8.95
CA GLU A 259 -23.86 -24.11 10.25
C GLU A 259 -22.85 -23.72 11.35
N ASN A 260 -23.32 -23.04 12.40
CA ASN A 260 -22.51 -22.53 13.51
C ASN A 260 -21.40 -21.54 13.16
N SER A 261 -21.50 -20.84 12.03
CA SER A 261 -20.53 -19.81 11.62
C SER A 261 -21.21 -18.46 11.37
N HIS A 262 -20.48 -17.37 11.64
CA HIS A 262 -20.95 -16.05 11.24
C HIS A 262 -21.03 -15.95 9.71
N LYS A 263 -22.09 -15.28 9.25
CA LYS A 263 -22.25 -14.92 7.85
C LYS A 263 -21.02 -14.17 7.36
N THR A 264 -20.42 -14.69 6.29
CA THR A 264 -19.14 -14.23 5.76
C THR A 264 -19.33 -13.66 4.37
N LEU A 265 -18.92 -12.42 4.14
CA LEU A 265 -18.87 -11.83 2.79
C LEU A 265 -17.83 -12.60 1.96
N ILE A 266 -18.19 -13.05 0.76
CA ILE A 266 -17.25 -13.76 -0.13
C ILE A 266 -16.71 -12.78 -1.19
N PHE A 267 -17.62 -12.15 -1.93
CA PHE A 267 -17.29 -11.15 -2.97
C PHE A 267 -18.49 -10.27 -3.31
N THR A 268 -18.29 -9.28 -4.20
CA THR A 268 -19.36 -8.40 -4.71
C THR A 268 -19.83 -8.84 -6.10
N ASP A 269 -21.00 -8.35 -6.53
CA ASP A 269 -21.50 -8.49 -7.91
C ASP A 269 -20.45 -8.06 -8.93
N LYS A 270 -19.78 -6.95 -8.64
CA LYS A 270 -18.70 -6.42 -9.49
C LYS A 270 -17.57 -7.42 -9.66
N PHE A 271 -17.16 -8.11 -8.59
CA PHE A 271 -16.14 -9.15 -8.66
C PHE A 271 -16.64 -10.36 -9.45
N LEU A 272 -17.85 -10.85 -9.14
CA LEU A 272 -18.45 -12.00 -9.81
C LEU A 272 -18.56 -11.79 -11.33
N ASN A 273 -18.97 -10.59 -11.75
CA ASN A 273 -19.19 -10.28 -13.17
C ASN A 273 -17.88 -10.14 -13.96
N ARG A 274 -16.76 -9.86 -13.30
CA ARG A 274 -15.46 -9.62 -13.94
C ARG A 274 -14.48 -10.78 -13.90
N ASN A 275 -14.80 -11.83 -13.14
CA ASN A 275 -13.93 -12.97 -12.99
C ASN A 275 -14.51 -14.20 -13.69
N ASP A 276 -13.60 -15.07 -14.12
CA ASP A 276 -13.88 -16.42 -14.59
C ASP A 276 -14.17 -17.39 -13.43
N SER A 277 -14.51 -18.64 -13.77
CA SER A 277 -14.75 -19.72 -12.81
C SER A 277 -13.56 -19.92 -11.86
N ILE A 278 -12.32 -19.83 -12.36
CA ILE A 278 -11.09 -19.96 -11.53
C ILE A 278 -11.05 -18.88 -10.46
N GLY A 279 -11.18 -17.59 -10.84
CA GLY A 279 -11.12 -16.47 -9.90
C GLY A 279 -12.21 -16.53 -8.85
N ILE A 280 -13.43 -16.91 -9.25
CA ILE A 280 -14.56 -17.06 -8.32
C ILE A 280 -14.31 -18.23 -7.35
N LEU A 281 -13.94 -19.40 -7.87
CA LEU A 281 -13.64 -20.57 -7.04
C LEU A 281 -12.50 -20.28 -6.06
N PHE A 282 -11.42 -19.67 -6.55
CA PHE A 282 -10.24 -19.37 -5.75
C PHE A 282 -10.53 -18.31 -4.68
N ARG A 283 -11.42 -17.35 -4.96
CA ARG A 283 -11.90 -16.40 -3.96
C ARG A 283 -12.64 -17.10 -2.81
N ILE A 284 -13.45 -18.12 -3.12
CA ILE A 284 -14.14 -18.94 -2.10
C ILE A 284 -13.14 -19.71 -1.24
N TYR A 285 -12.09 -20.28 -1.85
CA TYR A 285 -10.98 -20.93 -1.13
C TYR A 285 -9.96 -19.95 -0.51
N LYS A 286 -10.18 -18.63 -0.66
CA LYS A 286 -9.29 -17.55 -0.17
C LYS A 286 -7.83 -17.74 -0.63
N LEU A 287 -7.65 -18.09 -1.90
CA LEU A 287 -6.31 -18.22 -2.51
C LEU A 287 -5.81 -16.86 -2.98
N CYS A 288 -4.56 -16.54 -2.64
CA CYS A 288 -3.93 -15.27 -3.03
C CYS A 288 -3.69 -15.18 -4.54
N PHE A 289 -3.49 -13.95 -5.01
CA PHE A 289 -3.28 -13.66 -6.43
C PHE A 289 -2.20 -14.50 -7.11
N ALA A 290 -1.08 -14.78 -6.43
CA ALA A 290 0.00 -15.58 -7.00
C ALA A 290 -0.50 -16.97 -7.46
N LYS A 291 -1.40 -17.57 -6.69
CA LYS A 291 -2.01 -18.87 -6.99
C LYS A 291 -2.99 -18.75 -8.13
N VAL A 292 -3.89 -17.78 -8.06
CA VAL A 292 -4.87 -17.51 -9.13
C VAL A 292 -4.15 -17.33 -10.47
N LYS A 293 -3.10 -16.51 -10.50
CA LYS A 293 -2.30 -16.25 -11.70
C LYS A 293 -1.66 -17.50 -12.27
N TYR A 294 -1.04 -18.32 -11.41
CA TYR A 294 -0.39 -19.57 -11.83
C TYR A 294 -1.40 -20.52 -12.48
N PHE A 295 -2.51 -20.82 -11.78
CA PHE A 295 -3.51 -21.76 -12.28
C PHE A 295 -4.26 -21.23 -13.50
N ARG A 296 -4.53 -19.92 -13.61
CA ARG A 296 -5.06 -19.33 -14.85
C ARG A 296 -4.12 -19.51 -16.04
N THR A 297 -2.82 -19.38 -15.81
CA THR A 297 -1.81 -19.49 -16.88
C THR A 297 -1.62 -20.94 -17.33
N TYR A 298 -1.66 -21.88 -16.39
CA TYR A 298 -1.27 -23.27 -16.62
C TYR A 298 -2.41 -24.27 -16.43
N MET A 299 -3.67 -23.84 -16.48
CA MET A 299 -4.84 -24.70 -16.23
C MET A 299 -4.84 -25.97 -17.09
N PHE A 300 -4.32 -25.88 -18.32
CA PHE A 300 -4.21 -27.03 -19.25
C PHE A 300 -3.31 -28.17 -18.75
N LYS A 301 -2.52 -27.96 -17.69
CA LYS A 301 -1.69 -28.97 -17.02
C LYS A 301 -2.42 -29.67 -15.87
N PHE A 302 -3.67 -29.30 -15.60
CA PHE A 302 -4.43 -29.77 -14.46
C PHE A 302 -5.81 -30.29 -14.87
N GLU A 303 -6.25 -31.35 -14.21
CA GLU A 303 -7.60 -31.88 -14.32
C GLU A 303 -8.39 -31.55 -13.03
N PRO A 304 -9.67 -31.12 -13.12
CA PRO A 304 -10.49 -30.83 -11.95
C PRO A 304 -11.04 -32.11 -11.32
N TYR A 305 -10.89 -32.25 -10.00
CA TYR A 305 -11.38 -33.40 -9.24
C TYR A 305 -12.11 -32.98 -7.98
N LYS A 306 -12.99 -33.87 -7.50
CA LYS A 306 -13.56 -33.81 -6.14
C LYS A 306 -13.48 -35.17 -5.46
N TYR A 307 -13.64 -35.18 -4.14
CA TYR A 307 -13.60 -36.43 -3.37
C TYR A 307 -15.00 -36.93 -3.03
N ASP A 308 -15.27 -38.19 -3.34
CA ASP A 308 -16.45 -38.94 -2.89
C ASP A 308 -16.00 -40.09 -1.97
N TYR A 309 -16.62 -40.22 -0.80
CA TYR A 309 -16.19 -41.20 0.20
C TYR A 309 -16.30 -42.67 -0.24
N LYS A 310 -17.10 -42.98 -1.27
CA LYS A 310 -17.25 -44.33 -1.84
C LYS A 310 -16.41 -44.52 -3.10
N LYS A 311 -16.35 -43.49 -3.94
CA LYS A 311 -15.71 -43.57 -5.27
C LYS A 311 -14.26 -43.07 -5.27
N GLY A 312 -13.80 -42.45 -4.19
CA GLY A 312 -12.50 -41.78 -4.13
C GLY A 312 -12.50 -40.48 -4.93
N PHE A 313 -11.38 -40.17 -5.56
CA PHE A 313 -11.26 -39.00 -6.43
C PHE A 313 -12.00 -39.23 -7.75
N ILE A 314 -12.93 -38.34 -8.06
CA ILE A 314 -13.71 -38.36 -9.29
C ILE A 314 -13.44 -37.07 -10.08
N GLU A 315 -13.15 -37.23 -11.37
CA GLU A 315 -13.01 -36.11 -12.30
C GLU A 315 -14.33 -35.34 -12.37
N THR A 316 -14.25 -34.03 -12.49
CA THR A 316 -15.41 -33.16 -12.44
C THR A 316 -15.19 -31.89 -13.25
N GLU A 317 -16.23 -31.08 -13.36
CA GLU A 317 -16.15 -29.78 -14.01
C GLU A 317 -15.41 -28.78 -13.12
N LEU A 318 -14.81 -27.74 -13.72
CA LEU A 318 -14.02 -26.75 -12.99
C LEU A 318 -14.80 -26.08 -11.84
N TRP A 319 -16.08 -25.77 -12.05
CA TRP A 319 -16.93 -25.15 -11.02
C TRP A 319 -17.13 -26.05 -9.78
N ASP A 320 -16.97 -27.36 -9.92
CA ASP A 320 -17.15 -28.34 -8.85
C ASP A 320 -15.82 -28.86 -8.28
N ALA A 321 -14.69 -28.32 -8.73
CA ALA A 321 -13.38 -28.76 -8.28
C ALA A 321 -13.14 -28.47 -6.79
N GLU A 322 -12.56 -29.45 -6.10
CA GLU A 322 -11.99 -29.32 -4.76
C GLU A 322 -10.49 -29.67 -4.73
N PHE A 323 -10.05 -30.36 -5.78
CA PHE A 323 -8.69 -30.78 -6.03
C PHE A 323 -8.32 -30.50 -7.49
N PHE A 324 -7.06 -30.23 -7.73
CA PHE A 324 -6.47 -30.26 -9.07
C PHE A 324 -5.45 -31.38 -9.16
N LYS A 325 -5.66 -32.28 -10.11
CA LYS A 325 -4.68 -33.31 -10.43
C LYS A 325 -3.69 -32.74 -11.43
N HIS A 326 -2.43 -32.63 -11.06
CA HIS A 326 -1.37 -32.30 -12.02
C HIS A 326 -1.16 -33.49 -12.97
N ILE A 327 -1.29 -33.26 -14.28
CA ILE A 327 -1.34 -34.34 -15.28
C ILE A 327 -0.05 -35.17 -15.27
N ASP A 328 1.12 -34.52 -15.31
CA ASP A 328 2.40 -35.20 -15.48
C ASP A 328 2.89 -35.90 -14.21
N SER A 329 2.69 -35.30 -13.03
CA SER A 329 3.12 -35.92 -11.76
C SER A 329 2.06 -36.83 -11.14
N GLY A 330 0.78 -36.69 -11.55
CA GLY A 330 -0.36 -37.37 -10.95
C GLY A 330 -0.74 -36.88 -9.54
N TYR A 331 -0.12 -35.81 -9.04
CA TYR A 331 -0.39 -35.29 -7.70
C TYR A 331 -1.77 -34.66 -7.60
N MET A 332 -2.52 -35.04 -6.54
CA MET A 332 -3.79 -34.44 -6.18
C MET A 332 -3.56 -33.24 -5.25
N ILE A 333 -3.77 -32.04 -5.77
CA ILE A 333 -3.54 -30.79 -5.05
C ILE A 333 -4.88 -30.30 -4.48
N ASP A 334 -5.06 -30.41 -3.16
CA ASP A 334 -6.24 -29.88 -2.46
C ASP A 334 -6.24 -28.35 -2.48
N LEU A 335 -7.36 -27.72 -2.87
CA LEU A 335 -7.48 -26.26 -2.88
C LEU A 335 -7.37 -25.67 -1.46
N ARG A 336 -7.76 -26.41 -0.42
CA ARG A 336 -7.56 -26.03 1.00
C ARG A 336 -6.10 -26.17 1.42
N TYR A 337 -5.37 -27.13 0.86
CA TYR A 337 -3.92 -27.21 1.09
C TYR A 337 -3.22 -25.99 0.50
N LEU A 338 -3.60 -25.57 -0.72
CA LEU A 338 -3.09 -24.34 -1.33
C LEU A 338 -3.36 -23.10 -0.46
N GLN A 339 -4.52 -23.05 0.21
CA GLN A 339 -4.83 -21.97 1.16
C GLN A 339 -3.86 -21.95 2.35
N SER A 340 -3.38 -23.13 2.80
CA SER A 340 -2.44 -23.23 3.92
C SER A 340 -1.03 -22.73 3.59
N ILE A 341 -0.67 -22.65 2.30
CA ILE A 341 0.61 -22.10 1.84
C ILE A 341 0.55 -20.57 1.90
N LYS A 342 0.93 -20.01 3.05
CA LYS A 342 0.94 -18.56 3.25
C LYS A 342 2.15 -17.89 2.60
N VAL A 343 3.33 -18.50 2.72
CA VAL A 343 4.60 -17.94 2.24
C VAL A 343 4.72 -18.08 0.72
N TYR A 344 5.02 -16.99 0.02
CA TYR A 344 5.14 -16.95 -1.44
C TYR A 344 6.24 -17.88 -1.96
N GLU A 345 7.41 -17.91 -1.31
CA GLU A 345 8.54 -18.74 -1.70
C GLU A 345 8.23 -20.24 -1.63
N ASP A 346 7.40 -20.66 -0.67
CA ASP A 346 6.98 -22.05 -0.57
C ASP A 346 6.00 -22.43 -1.67
N PHE A 347 5.14 -21.49 -2.10
CA PHE A 347 4.31 -21.70 -3.29
C PHE A 347 5.17 -21.83 -4.55
N ILE A 348 6.22 -21.01 -4.72
CA ILE A 348 7.13 -21.13 -5.87
C ILE A 348 7.88 -22.48 -5.86
N LYS A 349 8.28 -22.99 -4.70
CA LYS A 349 8.88 -24.33 -4.60
C LYS A 349 7.92 -25.41 -5.09
N LEU A 350 6.65 -25.34 -4.69
CA LEU A 350 5.61 -26.26 -5.18
C LEU A 350 5.47 -26.17 -6.71
N CYS A 351 5.39 -24.97 -7.28
CA CYS A 351 5.32 -24.79 -8.74
C CYS A 351 6.53 -25.41 -9.45
N ASN A 352 7.75 -25.12 -8.97
CA ASN A 352 8.98 -25.66 -9.55
C ASN A 352 9.05 -27.19 -9.44
N GLU A 353 8.53 -27.76 -8.35
CA GLU A 353 8.44 -29.21 -8.17
C GLU A 353 7.49 -29.82 -9.20
N LEU A 354 6.28 -29.27 -9.37
CA LEU A 354 5.34 -29.73 -10.38
C LEU A 354 5.93 -29.64 -11.79
N GLU A 355 6.55 -28.50 -12.11
CA GLU A 355 7.20 -28.25 -13.40
C GLU A 355 8.37 -29.21 -13.68
N SER A 356 9.01 -29.76 -12.65
CA SER A 356 10.09 -30.73 -12.82
C SER A 356 9.64 -32.11 -13.33
N PHE A 357 8.34 -32.41 -13.27
CA PHE A 357 7.75 -33.63 -13.83
C PHE A 357 7.30 -33.48 -15.28
N GLU A 358 7.19 -32.24 -15.76
CA GLU A 358 6.74 -31.94 -17.12
C GLU A 358 7.77 -32.41 -18.15
N LYS A 359 7.29 -32.95 -19.27
CA LYS A 359 8.12 -33.55 -20.33
C LYS A 359 8.24 -32.67 -21.57
#